data_AF-A0A524K1K7-F1
#
_entry.id   AF-A0A524K1K7-F1
#
_cell.length_a   1.000
_cell.length_b   1.000
_cell.length_c   1.000
_cell.angle_alpha   90.00
_cell.angle_beta   90.00
_cell.angle_gamma   90.00
#
_symmetry.space_group_name_H-M   'P 1'
#
loop_
_entity.id
_entity.type
_entity.pdbx_description
1 polymer ?
#
loop_
_entity_poly.entity_id
_entity_poly.type
_entity_poly.pdbx_seq_one_letter_code
_entity_poly.pdbx_strand_id
1 'polypeptide(L)' 'MAGGSTIGAVVPSGLEMQTVDVGKTMLAMRSIRETAGTADHLYMIRVFAEFFRD' A
#
# COMPACT_ATOMS: atom_id res chain seq x y z
N MET A 1 13.04 -14.47 -7.31
CA MET A 1 11.60 -14.80 -7.43
C MET A 1 10.87 -13.50 -7.74
N ALA A 2 9.96 -13.47 -8.71
CA ALA A 2 9.24 -12.24 -9.06
C ALA A 2 8.06 -12.01 -8.10
N GLY A 3 7.84 -10.75 -7.71
CA GLY A 3 6.67 -10.33 -6.91
C GLY A 3 5.43 -10.09 -7.78
N GLY A 4 4.29 -9.81 -7.13
CA GLY A 4 3.09 -9.33 -7.83
C GLY A 4 3.24 -7.87 -8.26
N SER A 5 2.46 -7.46 -9.28
CA SER A 5 2.41 -6.07 -9.75
C SER A 5 1.31 -5.27 -9.07
N THR A 6 1.49 -3.96 -9.01
CA THR A 6 0.56 -2.95 -8.47
C THR A 6 0.26 -1.89 -9.54
N ILE A 7 -0.66 -0.97 -9.23
CA ILE A 7 -0.97 0.15 -10.12
C ILE A 7 0.07 1.29 -10.05
N GLY A 8 0.89 1.37 -8.99
CA GLY A 8 1.86 2.46 -8.83
C GLY A 8 2.93 2.52 -9.93
N ALA A 9 3.20 1.39 -10.59
CA ALA A 9 4.05 1.34 -11.78
C ALA A 9 3.36 1.85 -13.07
N VAL A 10 2.02 1.88 -13.09
CA VAL A 10 1.21 2.29 -14.25
C VAL A 10 0.74 3.73 -14.13
N VAL A 11 0.39 4.21 -12.93
CA VAL A 11 -0.14 5.58 -12.74
C VAL A 11 0.76 6.69 -13.33
N PRO A 12 2.11 6.63 -13.25
CA PRO A 12 2.98 7.64 -13.85
C PRO A 12 2.93 7.68 -15.38
N SER A 13 2.40 6.64 -16.05
CA SER A 13 2.40 6.57 -17.51
C SER A 13 1.41 7.54 -18.19
N GLY A 14 0.60 8.27 -17.41
CA GLY A 14 -0.32 9.29 -17.91
C GLY A 14 -0.37 10.57 -17.08
N LEU A 15 0.36 10.62 -15.97
CA LEU A 15 0.46 11.79 -15.08
C LEU A 15 1.95 11.95 -14.75
N GLU A 16 2.52 13.14 -14.99
CA GLU A 16 3.92 13.46 -14.66
C GLU A 16 4.10 13.62 -13.14
N MET A 17 3.83 12.55 -12.39
CA MET A 17 3.89 12.52 -10.94
C MET A 17 4.74 11.35 -10.46
N GLN A 18 5.51 11.60 -9.41
CA GLN A 18 6.24 10.55 -8.72
C GLN A 18 5.25 9.72 -7.89
N THR A 19 5.39 8.39 -7.94
CA THR A 19 4.52 7.45 -7.22
C THR A 19 5.33 6.59 -6.27
N VAL A 20 4.73 6.25 -5.14
CA VAL A 20 5.24 5.27 -4.19
C VAL A 20 4.10 4.33 -3.82
N ASP A 21 4.32 3.02 -3.96
CA ASP A 21 3.37 2.01 -3.49
C ASP A 21 3.62 1.75 -2.00
N VAL A 22 2.57 1.90 -1.19
CA VAL A 22 2.58 1.60 0.25
C VAL A 22 1.40 0.70 0.61
N GLY A 23 1.55 -0.11 1.65
CA GLY A 23 0.52 -1.05 2.07
C GLY A 23 0.78 -1.62 3.46
N LYS A 24 -0.24 -2.23 4.05
CA LYS A 24 -0.12 -2.96 5.32
C LYS A 24 0.29 -4.39 5.04
N THR A 25 1.19 -4.94 5.85
CA THR A 25 1.58 -6.34 5.71
C THR A 25 0.43 -7.26 6.11
N MET A 26 0.15 -8.26 5.27
CA MET A 26 -0.87 -9.27 5.51
C MET A 26 -0.35 -10.66 5.15
N LEU A 27 -0.83 -11.68 5.86
CA LEU A 27 -0.56 -13.08 5.60
C LEU A 27 -1.68 -13.70 4.76
N ALA A 28 -1.30 -14.70 3.95
CA ALA A 28 -2.19 -15.46 3.08
C ALA A 28 -2.99 -14.57 2.11
N MET A 29 -2.34 -13.57 1.51
CA MET A 29 -2.95 -12.71 0.49
C MET A 29 -3.55 -13.57 -0.64
N ARG A 30 -4.80 -13.28 -1.01
CA ARG A 30 -5.67 -14.06 -1.93
C ARG A 30 -6.29 -15.33 -1.35
N SER A 31 -6.20 -15.57 -0.05
CA SER A 31 -7.00 -16.58 0.65
C SER A 31 -8.46 -16.12 0.79
N ILE A 32 -9.39 -17.07 0.99
CA ILE A 32 -10.77 -16.78 1.39
C ILE A 32 -10.85 -16.05 2.74
N ARG A 33 -9.83 -16.22 3.59
CA ARG A 33 -9.65 -15.49 4.85
C ARG A 33 -8.19 -15.08 4.97
N GLU A 34 -7.97 -13.77 5.01
CA GLU A 34 -6.66 -13.14 5.19
C GLU A 34 -6.46 -12.74 6.66
N THR A 35 -5.22 -12.44 7.06
CA THR A 35 -4.91 -12.03 8.44
C THR A 35 -3.85 -10.94 8.44
N ALA A 36 -4.03 -9.92 9.26
CA ALA A 36 -3.16 -8.76 9.35
C ALA A 36 -3.00 -8.29 10.80
N GLY A 37 -1.93 -7.54 11.09
CA GLY A 37 -1.72 -6.93 12.39
C GLY A 37 -2.68 -5.78 12.65
N THR A 38 -3.31 -5.74 13.83
CA THR A 38 -4.21 -4.64 14.21
C THR A 38 -3.46 -3.30 14.31
N ALA A 39 -2.21 -3.32 14.79
CA ALA A 39 -1.38 -2.12 14.90
C ALA A 39 -1.01 -1.53 13.52
N ASP A 40 -0.73 -2.38 12.53
CA ASP A 40 -0.45 -1.95 11.15
C ASP A 40 -1.61 -1.15 10.57
N HIS A 41 -2.84 -1.45 11.03
CA HIS A 41 -4.00 -0.67 10.65
C HIS A 41 -3.88 0.79 11.09
N LEU A 42 -3.50 1.01 12.34
CA LEU A 42 -3.34 2.33 12.95
C LEU A 42 -2.12 3.07 12.39
N TYR A 43 -1.02 2.37 12.12
CA TYR A 43 0.17 3.00 11.54
C TYR A 43 -0.09 3.56 10.15
N MET A 44 -0.82 2.84 9.30
CA MET A 44 -1.13 3.36 7.97
C MET A 44 -2.03 4.60 8.01
N ILE A 45 -2.98 4.65 8.97
CA ILE A 45 -3.81 5.85 9.17
C ILE A 45 -2.89 7.04 9.51
N ARG A 46 -1.90 6.84 10.39
CA ARG A 46 -0.93 7.88 10.75
C ARG A 46 -0.07 8.29 9.56
N VAL A 47 0.40 7.35 8.75
CA VAL A 47 1.20 7.63 7.54
C VAL A 47 0.41 8.51 6.56
N PHE A 48 -0.85 8.16 6.27
CA PHE A 48 -1.67 8.99 5.38
C PHE A 48 -2.01 10.35 5.99
N ALA A 49 -2.29 10.41 7.29
CA ALA A 49 -2.53 11.68 7.98
C ALA A 49 -1.29 12.59 7.99
N GLU A 50 -0.09 12.02 8.07
CA GLU A 50 1.16 12.76 7.95
C GLU A 50 1.41 13.23 6.52
N PHE A 51 1.19 12.36 5.53
CA PHE A 51 1.43 12.67 4.12
C PHE A 51 0.58 13.86 3.61
N PHE A 52 -0.61 14.04 4.16
CA PHE A 52 -1.51 15.16 3.82
C PHE A 52 -1.48 16.30 4.84
N ARG A 53 -0.55 16.30 5.80
CA ARG A 53 -0.36 17.44 6.69
C ARG A 53 0.40 18.55 5.95
N ASP A 54 -0.05 19.80 6.12
CA ASP A 54 0.61 21.00 5.61
C ASP A 54 2.00 21.23 6.23
#